data_AF-A0A0I9NA45-F1
#
_entry.id   AF-A0A0I9NA45-F1
#
_cell.length_a   1.000
_cell.length_b   1.000
_cell.length_c   1.000
_cell.angle_alpha   90.00
_cell.angle_beta   90.00
_cell.angle_gamma   90.00
#
_symmetry.space_group_name_H-M   'P 1'
#
loop_
_entity.id
_entity.type
_entity.pdbx_description
1 polymer ?
#
loop_
_entity_poly.entity_id
_entity_poly.type
_entity_poly.pdbx_seq_one_letter_code
_entity_poly.pdbx_strand_id
1 'polypeptide(L)'
;MLKQLLVILFSEVSNAHFTDDFNTWLMEVYGSDVQTTLNRADLGRMGSFGGKQYRDQMLTNDPIVFVHGVSNTAGEQPFIGASYFLAFGYDWSELYATTYANGAEGNPMQWAKYTMNCKYVKQIRGLIVAVRLYTGRAVDVIAYSLGVPVARKAILGGLCVDTKENLGNPLTSSIDTFVGIAGPNHGVMLKDINSVIGYEGKNIFTIYSKGDQLVGYNICGKITSQITGQHGEKVYNKKDHNETFRDSLPVQLQMILHHIVI
;
A
#
# COMPACT_ATOMS: atom_id res chain seq x y z
N MET A 1 4.74 -60.81 1.79
CA MET A 1 4.70 -59.74 2.80
C MET A 1 4.86 -58.41 2.09
N LEU A 2 3.75 -57.68 1.91
CA LEU A 2 3.69 -56.42 1.18
C LEU A 2 4.18 -55.30 2.10
N LYS A 3 5.38 -54.77 1.89
CA LYS A 3 5.86 -53.58 2.60
C LYS A 3 5.09 -52.37 2.08
N GLN A 4 4.18 -51.84 2.91
CA GLN A 4 3.53 -50.56 2.66
C GLN A 4 4.60 -49.46 2.61
N LEU A 5 4.72 -48.82 1.45
CA LEU A 5 5.48 -47.58 1.30
C LEU A 5 4.66 -46.48 1.98
N LEU A 6 5.11 -46.01 3.14
CA LEU A 6 4.55 -44.83 3.79
C LEU A 6 5.02 -43.60 2.99
N VAL A 7 4.17 -43.08 2.13
CA VAL A 7 4.41 -41.80 1.45
C VAL A 7 4.15 -40.69 2.46
N ILE A 8 5.23 -40.09 2.97
CA ILE A 8 5.17 -38.87 3.77
C ILE A 8 4.87 -37.73 2.80
N LEU A 9 3.61 -37.31 2.75
CA LEU A 9 3.22 -36.03 2.15
C LEU A 9 3.75 -34.93 3.07
N PHE A 10 4.93 -34.39 2.75
CA PHE A 10 5.32 -33.08 3.26
C PHE A 10 4.35 -32.06 2.65
N SER A 11 3.34 -31.67 3.42
CA SER A 11 2.68 -30.39 3.20
C SER A 11 3.73 -29.31 3.49
N GLU A 12 4.38 -28.80 2.45
CA GLU A 12 5.08 -27.52 2.58
C GLU A 12 4.03 -26.49 3.00
N VAL A 13 4.01 -26.15 4.29
CA VAL A 13 3.32 -24.96 4.76
C VAL A 13 4.10 -23.82 4.11
N SER A 14 3.57 -23.34 2.98
CA SER A 14 4.18 -22.30 2.16
C SER A 14 4.68 -21.17 3.05
N ASN A 15 5.96 -20.85 2.93
CA ASN A 15 6.67 -19.87 3.75
C ASN A 15 5.85 -18.62 4.03
N ALA A 16 5.98 -18.16 5.28
CA ALA A 16 5.38 -16.93 5.78
C ALA A 16 5.86 -15.72 4.97
N HIS A 17 5.02 -14.70 5.00
CA HIS A 17 5.11 -13.44 4.29
C HIS A 17 6.04 -12.50 5.08
N PHE A 18 6.62 -11.51 4.42
CA PHE A 18 7.93 -10.93 4.79
C PHE A 18 9.09 -11.94 4.88
N THR A 19 10.28 -11.48 4.53
CA THR A 19 11.52 -12.26 4.72
C THR A 19 11.80 -12.51 6.21
N ASP A 20 12.57 -13.57 6.50
CA ASP A 20 13.00 -13.88 7.87
C ASP A 20 13.80 -12.72 8.49
N ASP A 21 14.64 -12.04 7.69
CA ASP A 21 15.41 -10.89 8.15
C ASP A 21 14.52 -9.75 8.62
N PHE A 22 13.53 -9.37 7.80
CA PHE A 22 12.61 -8.29 8.16
C PHE A 22 11.67 -8.68 9.32
N ASN A 23 11.20 -9.93 9.36
CA ASN A 23 10.44 -10.43 10.50
C ASN A 23 11.25 -10.39 11.80
N THR A 24 12.52 -10.82 11.76
CA THR A 24 13.43 -10.78 12.91
C THR A 24 13.66 -9.34 13.36
N TRP A 25 13.95 -8.45 12.42
CA TRP A 25 14.14 -7.02 12.71
C TRP A 25 12.88 -6.37 13.32
N LEU A 26 11.68 -6.68 12.80
CA LEU A 26 10.42 -6.19 13.36
C LEU A 26 10.22 -6.66 14.80
N MET A 27 10.51 -7.94 15.09
CA MET A 27 10.43 -8.47 16.45
C MET A 27 11.43 -7.79 17.39
N GLU A 28 12.66 -7.57 16.95
CA GLU A 28 13.71 -6.94 17.74
C GLU A 28 13.42 -5.46 18.03
N VAL A 29 12.91 -4.72 17.05
CA VAL A 29 12.71 -3.26 17.15
C VAL A 29 11.35 -2.89 17.77
N TYR A 30 10.30 -3.65 17.45
CA TYR A 30 8.92 -3.30 17.82
C TYR A 30 8.19 -4.37 18.64
N GLY A 31 8.74 -5.58 18.76
CA GLY A 31 8.10 -6.70 19.45
C GLY A 31 7.14 -7.52 18.58
N SER A 32 6.71 -8.65 19.14
CA SER A 32 5.89 -9.67 18.46
C SER A 32 4.54 -9.15 17.96
N ASP A 33 3.92 -8.21 18.68
CA ASP A 33 2.58 -7.72 18.36
C ASP A 33 2.57 -6.91 17.07
N VAL A 34 3.57 -6.02 16.92
CA VAL A 34 3.75 -5.24 15.69
C VAL A 34 4.17 -6.14 14.54
N GLN A 35 5.12 -7.05 14.77
CA GLN A 35 5.52 -8.00 13.75
C GLN A 35 4.33 -8.84 13.26
N THR A 36 3.52 -9.41 14.15
CA THR A 36 2.35 -10.21 13.79
C THR A 36 1.33 -9.39 13.02
N THR A 37 1.07 -8.15 13.47
CA THR A 37 0.14 -7.22 12.83
C THR A 37 0.54 -6.88 11.39
N LEU A 38 1.83 -6.68 11.14
CA LEU A 38 2.33 -6.33 9.80
C LEU A 38 2.56 -7.56 8.92
N ASN A 39 3.04 -8.68 9.48
CA ASN A 39 3.37 -9.88 8.72
C ASN A 39 2.10 -10.55 8.17
N ARG A 40 1.03 -10.63 8.95
CA ARG A 40 -0.22 -11.30 8.52
C ARG A 40 0.01 -12.73 8.04
N ALA A 41 0.83 -13.49 8.76
CA ALA A 41 1.07 -14.90 8.48
C ALA A 41 -0.23 -15.75 8.45
N ASP A 42 -1.27 -15.29 9.16
CA ASP A 42 -2.61 -15.88 9.16
C ASP A 42 -3.27 -15.93 7.77
N LEU A 43 -2.86 -15.08 6.83
CA LEU A 43 -3.45 -15.02 5.49
C LEU A 43 -2.68 -15.78 4.42
N GLY A 44 -1.59 -16.48 4.75
CA GLY A 44 -0.73 -17.09 3.73
C GLY A 44 -0.33 -16.05 2.68
N ARG A 45 -0.16 -16.43 1.41
CA ARG A 45 0.35 -15.57 0.30
C ARG A 45 -0.39 -14.25 0.08
N MET A 46 -1.53 -14.08 0.74
CA MET A 46 -2.32 -12.86 0.73
C MET A 46 -1.96 -11.91 1.89
N GLY A 47 -1.03 -12.26 2.78
CA GLY A 47 -0.75 -11.54 4.01
C GLY A 47 0.13 -10.31 3.82
N SER A 48 1.34 -10.51 3.31
CA SER A 48 2.32 -9.45 3.14
C SER A 48 3.41 -9.85 2.12
N PHE A 49 4.38 -8.98 1.87
CA PHE A 49 5.64 -9.31 1.22
C PHE A 49 6.66 -8.20 1.47
N GLY A 50 7.96 -8.53 1.40
CA GLY A 50 9.06 -7.56 1.48
C GLY A 50 10.13 -7.92 2.50
N GLY A 51 11.20 -7.13 2.47
CA GLY A 51 12.37 -7.29 3.33
C GLY A 51 13.55 -7.90 2.61
N LYS A 52 14.75 -7.73 3.17
CA LYS A 52 15.99 -8.22 2.57
C LYS A 52 16.08 -9.73 2.64
N GLN A 53 16.70 -10.34 1.64
CA GLN A 53 17.06 -11.74 1.67
C GLN A 53 18.09 -12.05 2.76
N TYR A 54 18.96 -11.09 3.08
CA TYR A 54 19.93 -11.15 4.17
C TYR A 54 20.24 -9.73 4.69
N ARG A 55 20.62 -9.62 5.96
CA ARG A 55 20.81 -8.36 6.72
C ARG A 55 21.56 -7.25 5.98
N ASP A 56 22.68 -7.61 5.36
CA ASP A 56 23.61 -6.67 4.71
C ASP A 56 23.34 -6.52 3.20
N GLN A 57 22.19 -6.98 2.70
CA GLN A 57 21.80 -6.74 1.31
C GLN A 57 21.72 -5.23 1.06
N MET A 58 22.43 -4.80 0.01
CA MET A 58 22.47 -3.42 -0.46
C MET A 58 21.27 -3.17 -1.37
N LEU A 59 20.57 -2.06 -1.11
CA LEU A 59 19.45 -1.60 -1.94
C LEU A 59 19.96 -0.61 -2.99
N THR A 60 19.36 -0.65 -4.17
CA THR A 60 19.67 0.26 -5.28
C THR A 60 18.64 1.39 -5.35
N ASN A 61 17.35 1.05 -5.27
CA ASN A 61 16.23 1.96 -5.36
C ASN A 61 15.66 2.33 -3.99
N ASP A 62 14.88 3.40 -3.94
CA ASP A 62 14.06 3.70 -2.78
C ASP A 62 12.91 2.67 -2.68
N PRO A 63 12.62 2.14 -1.47
CA PRO A 63 11.60 1.11 -1.31
C PRO A 63 10.19 1.63 -1.58
N ILE A 64 9.35 0.77 -2.17
CA ILE A 64 7.95 1.04 -2.45
C ILE A 64 7.06 0.29 -1.45
N VAL A 65 6.17 1.03 -0.79
CA VAL A 65 5.06 0.48 -0.02
C VAL A 65 3.77 0.54 -0.85
N PHE A 66 3.24 -0.63 -1.19
CA PHE A 66 1.97 -0.77 -1.87
C PHE A 66 0.82 -0.89 -0.86
N VAL A 67 -0.25 -0.11 -1.07
CA VAL A 67 -1.43 -0.09 -0.20
C VAL A 67 -2.67 -0.50 -1.00
N HIS A 68 -3.23 -1.66 -0.67
CA HIS A 68 -4.38 -2.22 -1.37
C HIS A 68 -5.69 -1.47 -1.08
N GLY A 69 -6.71 -1.74 -1.90
CA GLY A 69 -8.07 -1.21 -1.77
C GLY A 69 -8.97 -2.00 -0.80
N VAL A 70 -10.25 -1.63 -0.75
CA VAL A 70 -11.25 -2.41 -0.01
C VAL A 70 -11.43 -3.77 -0.62
N SER A 71 -11.62 -4.77 0.23
CA SER A 71 -11.81 -6.17 -0.18
C SER A 71 -10.64 -6.76 -0.98
N ASN A 72 -9.49 -6.07 -1.03
CA ASN A 72 -8.25 -6.59 -1.60
C ASN A 72 -7.25 -7.01 -0.53
N THR A 73 -6.15 -7.63 -0.95
CA THR A 73 -5.03 -8.01 -0.10
C THR A 73 -3.68 -7.63 -0.72
N ALA A 74 -2.60 -7.76 0.04
CA ALA A 74 -1.23 -7.68 -0.44
C ALA A 74 -0.95 -8.65 -1.59
N GLY A 75 -1.58 -9.83 -1.62
CA GLY A 75 -1.37 -10.83 -2.67
C GLY A 75 -2.03 -10.52 -4.02
N GLU A 76 -2.68 -9.37 -4.17
CA GLU A 76 -3.43 -9.00 -5.38
C GLU A 76 -2.80 -7.81 -6.13
N GLN A 77 -3.46 -6.65 -6.20
CA GLN A 77 -2.93 -5.47 -6.90
C GLN A 77 -1.53 -5.07 -6.41
N PRO A 78 -1.23 -5.04 -5.11
CA PRO A 78 0.13 -4.82 -4.63
C PRO A 78 1.15 -5.82 -5.19
N PHE A 79 0.85 -7.12 -5.16
CA PHE A 79 1.75 -8.15 -5.69
C PHE A 79 1.94 -8.06 -7.21
N ILE A 80 0.88 -7.71 -7.96
CA ILE A 80 0.96 -7.43 -9.40
C ILE A 80 1.88 -6.24 -9.66
N GLY A 81 1.72 -5.16 -8.88
CA GLY A 81 2.58 -3.98 -8.93
C GLY A 81 4.03 -4.33 -8.66
N ALA A 82 4.29 -4.97 -7.51
CA ALA A 82 5.62 -5.43 -7.12
C ALA A 82 6.26 -6.32 -8.19
N SER A 83 5.53 -7.29 -8.74
CA SER A 83 6.02 -8.17 -9.82
C SER A 83 6.41 -7.40 -11.08
N TYR A 84 5.66 -6.35 -11.43
CA TYR A 84 6.00 -5.49 -12.56
C TYR A 84 7.29 -4.71 -12.27
N PHE A 85 7.38 -4.05 -11.12
CA PHE A 85 8.58 -3.28 -10.75
C PHE A 85 9.84 -4.16 -10.69
N LEU A 86 9.71 -5.40 -10.18
CA LEU A 86 10.77 -6.41 -10.19
C LEU A 86 11.27 -6.69 -11.62
N ALA A 87 10.36 -6.83 -12.58
CA ALA A 87 10.71 -7.05 -13.99
C ALA A 87 11.43 -5.85 -14.63
N PHE A 88 11.39 -4.67 -13.99
CA PHE A 88 12.01 -3.43 -14.45
C PHE A 88 13.12 -2.92 -13.52
N GLY A 89 13.79 -3.83 -12.80
CA GLY A 89 15.05 -3.54 -12.11
C GLY A 89 14.94 -3.21 -10.63
N TYR A 90 13.76 -3.33 -10.03
CA TYR A 90 13.63 -3.42 -8.57
C TYR A 90 14.04 -4.80 -8.07
N ASP A 91 14.40 -4.88 -6.79
CA ASP A 91 14.59 -6.13 -6.06
C ASP A 91 13.45 -6.37 -5.06
N TRP A 92 13.16 -7.63 -4.70
CA TRP A 92 12.14 -7.94 -3.68
C TRP A 92 12.42 -7.29 -2.32
N SER A 93 13.69 -6.99 -2.01
CA SER A 93 14.10 -6.24 -0.82
C SER A 93 13.70 -4.76 -0.82
N GLU A 94 13.16 -4.27 -1.93
CA GLU A 94 12.72 -2.89 -2.13
C GLU A 94 11.19 -2.80 -2.26
N LEU A 95 10.46 -3.91 -2.19
CA LEU A 95 9.02 -3.96 -2.47
C LEU A 95 8.27 -4.48 -1.24
N TYR A 96 7.30 -3.71 -0.74
CA TYR A 96 6.63 -3.99 0.52
C TYR A 96 5.12 -3.85 0.43
N ALA A 97 4.39 -4.76 1.08
CA ALA A 97 2.96 -4.60 1.35
C ALA A 97 2.53 -5.39 2.58
N THR A 98 1.44 -4.96 3.21
CA THR A 98 0.74 -5.70 4.26
C THR A 98 -0.76 -5.61 4.02
N THR A 99 -1.48 -6.68 4.33
CA THR A 99 -2.94 -6.69 4.29
C THR A 99 -3.50 -6.11 5.57
N TYR A 100 -4.20 -4.97 5.48
CA TYR A 100 -5.02 -4.47 6.58
C TYR A 100 -6.44 -5.05 6.52
N ALA A 101 -7.15 -5.02 7.65
CA ALA A 101 -8.45 -5.68 7.84
C ALA A 101 -8.37 -7.19 7.56
N ASN A 102 -9.50 -7.86 7.29
CA ASN A 102 -9.51 -9.28 6.92
C ASN A 102 -9.29 -9.51 5.41
N GLY A 103 -8.95 -8.47 4.63
CA GLY A 103 -8.98 -8.56 3.17
C GLY A 103 -10.41 -8.55 2.63
N ALA A 104 -10.78 -9.51 1.76
CA ALA A 104 -12.03 -9.63 1.01
C ALA A 104 -13.32 -9.69 1.86
N GLU A 105 -13.65 -8.61 2.58
CA GLU A 105 -14.97 -8.40 3.17
C GLU A 105 -15.88 -7.89 2.05
N GLY A 106 -16.66 -8.79 1.44
CA GLY A 106 -17.48 -8.58 0.25
C GLY A 106 -18.67 -7.62 0.42
N ASN A 107 -18.54 -6.56 1.22
CA ASN A 107 -19.54 -5.51 1.36
C ASN A 107 -18.97 -4.11 1.01
N PRO A 108 -19.15 -3.67 -0.25
CA PRO A 108 -18.71 -2.35 -0.73
C PRO A 108 -19.33 -1.16 0.01
N MET A 109 -20.48 -1.34 0.68
CA MET A 109 -21.22 -0.24 1.32
C MET A 109 -20.63 0.22 2.67
N GLN A 110 -19.66 -0.49 3.24
CA GLN A 110 -19.01 -0.07 4.49
C GLN A 110 -17.77 0.80 4.29
N TRP A 111 -17.51 1.27 3.06
CA TRP A 111 -16.33 2.08 2.71
C TRP A 111 -16.06 3.23 3.70
N ALA A 112 -17.08 3.97 4.15
CA ALA A 112 -16.90 5.08 5.08
C ALA A 112 -16.33 4.65 6.45
N LYS A 113 -16.66 3.44 6.92
CA LYS A 113 -16.10 2.83 8.14
C LYS A 113 -14.67 2.34 7.91
N TYR A 114 -14.38 1.79 6.73
CA TYR A 114 -13.05 1.25 6.42
C TYR A 114 -12.01 2.34 6.12
N THR A 115 -12.39 3.38 5.38
CA THR A 115 -11.46 4.42 4.89
C THR A 115 -10.68 5.15 5.98
N MET A 116 -11.26 5.28 7.18
CA MET A 116 -10.66 6.04 8.28
C MET A 116 -10.63 5.28 9.60
N ASN A 117 -10.71 3.95 9.55
CA ASN A 117 -10.55 3.14 10.76
C ASN A 117 -9.11 3.28 11.29
N CYS A 118 -8.97 3.72 12.54
CA CYS A 118 -7.65 3.98 13.12
C CYS A 118 -6.73 2.75 13.07
N LYS A 119 -7.28 1.54 13.21
CA LYS A 119 -6.48 0.31 13.17
C LYS A 119 -5.78 0.14 11.81
N TYR A 120 -6.48 0.38 10.70
CA TYR A 120 -5.91 0.22 9.36
C TYR A 120 -4.91 1.33 9.04
N VAL A 121 -5.24 2.56 9.43
CA VAL A 121 -4.34 3.70 9.32
C VAL A 121 -3.04 3.45 10.11
N LYS A 122 -3.14 2.98 11.36
CA LYS A 122 -1.98 2.65 12.20
C LYS A 122 -1.15 1.52 11.59
N GLN A 123 -1.78 0.50 11.02
CA GLN A 123 -1.08 -0.60 10.37
C GLN A 123 -0.28 -0.12 9.14
N ILE A 124 -0.90 0.65 8.24
CA ILE A 124 -0.20 1.22 7.06
C ILE A 124 0.88 2.21 7.48
N ARG A 125 0.61 3.07 8.46
CA ARG A 125 1.61 3.98 9.03
C ARG A 125 2.79 3.20 9.61
N GLY A 126 2.51 2.13 10.35
CA GLY A 126 3.51 1.24 10.94
C GLY A 126 4.40 0.61 9.87
N LEU A 127 3.83 0.13 8.76
CA LEU A 127 4.61 -0.40 7.65
C LEU A 127 5.52 0.67 7.02
N ILE A 128 4.99 1.86 6.71
CA ILE A 128 5.79 2.95 6.12
C ILE A 128 6.97 3.32 7.04
N VAL A 129 6.71 3.46 8.34
CA VAL A 129 7.76 3.77 9.33
C VAL A 129 8.77 2.64 9.46
N ALA A 130 8.30 1.39 9.51
CA ALA A 130 9.17 0.22 9.56
C ALA A 130 10.10 0.15 8.35
N VAL A 131 9.57 0.30 7.13
CA VAL A 131 10.34 0.29 5.89
C VAL A 131 11.35 1.44 5.85
N ARG A 132 10.94 2.66 6.23
CA ARG A 132 11.84 3.83 6.31
C ARG A 132 13.05 3.58 7.22
N LEU A 133 12.82 2.95 8.38
CA LEU A 133 13.85 2.70 9.39
C LEU A 133 14.71 1.47 9.05
N TYR A 134 14.10 0.42 8.52
CA TYR A 134 14.77 -0.81 8.14
C TYR A 134 15.72 -0.62 6.95
N THR A 135 15.29 0.15 5.95
CA THR A 135 16.06 0.40 4.73
C THR A 135 17.00 1.60 4.86
N GLY A 136 16.69 2.56 5.74
CA GLY A 136 17.41 3.82 5.85
C GLY A 136 17.14 4.80 4.70
N ARG A 137 16.23 4.50 3.77
CA ARG A 137 15.95 5.28 2.54
C ARG A 137 14.60 6.00 2.60
N ALA A 138 14.38 7.00 1.73
CA ALA A 138 13.04 7.56 1.54
C ALA A 138 12.09 6.46 1.03
N VAL A 139 10.79 6.63 1.24
CA VAL A 139 9.78 5.62 0.87
C VAL A 139 8.90 6.18 -0.23
N ASP A 140 8.66 5.37 -1.26
CA ASP A 140 7.61 5.61 -2.24
C ASP A 140 6.34 4.88 -1.83
N VAL A 141 5.17 5.45 -2.10
CA VAL A 141 3.88 4.87 -1.74
C VAL A 141 2.99 4.81 -2.97
N ILE A 142 2.58 3.59 -3.34
CA ILE A 142 1.58 3.36 -4.39
C ILE A 142 0.31 2.83 -3.72
N ALA A 143 -0.73 3.65 -3.72
CA ALA A 143 -1.99 3.33 -3.07
C ALA A 143 -3.12 3.19 -4.08
N TYR A 144 -3.99 2.19 -3.88
CA TYR A 144 -5.11 1.89 -4.78
C TYR A 144 -6.46 1.96 -4.08
N SER A 145 -7.46 2.54 -4.74
CA SER A 145 -8.84 2.57 -4.25
C SER A 145 -8.94 3.16 -2.83
N LEU A 146 -9.62 2.49 -1.89
CA LEU A 146 -9.67 2.93 -0.47
C LEU A 146 -8.30 2.99 0.21
N GLY A 147 -7.28 2.31 -0.33
CA GLY A 147 -5.91 2.44 0.15
C GLY A 147 -5.38 3.87 0.04
N VAL A 148 -5.86 4.66 -0.93
CA VAL A 148 -5.43 6.06 -1.14
C VAL A 148 -5.75 6.93 0.08
N PRO A 149 -7.00 7.13 0.51
CA PRO A 149 -7.29 7.91 1.71
C PRO A 149 -6.71 7.31 3.00
N VAL A 150 -6.60 5.98 3.11
CA VAL A 150 -5.93 5.32 4.26
C VAL A 150 -4.45 5.70 4.33
N ALA A 151 -3.72 5.57 3.22
CA ALA A 151 -2.31 5.94 3.12
C ALA A 151 -2.11 7.44 3.33
N ARG A 152 -2.96 8.29 2.73
CA ARG A 152 -2.97 9.74 2.97
C ARG A 152 -3.16 10.06 4.45
N LYS A 153 -4.05 9.38 5.17
CA LYS A 153 -4.20 9.59 6.61
C LYS A 153 -3.01 9.07 7.42
N ALA A 154 -2.45 7.92 7.02
CA ALA A 154 -1.25 7.36 7.63
C ALA A 154 -0.03 8.30 7.50
N ILE A 155 0.12 8.96 6.36
CA ILE A 155 1.19 9.95 6.11
C ILE A 155 0.93 11.24 6.86
N LEU A 156 -0.31 11.78 6.85
CA LEU A 156 -0.64 13.03 7.55
C LEU A 156 -0.38 12.96 9.05
N GLY A 157 -0.65 11.80 9.66
CA GLY A 157 -0.62 11.67 11.12
C GLY A 157 -1.77 12.44 11.78
N GLY A 158 -1.50 13.08 12.91
CA GLY A 158 -2.50 13.75 13.73
C GLY A 158 -3.48 12.78 14.39
N LEU A 159 -4.70 13.24 14.72
CA LEU A 159 -5.70 12.40 15.39
C LEU A 159 -6.40 11.47 14.41
N CYS A 160 -6.59 10.21 14.76
CA CYS A 160 -7.48 9.31 14.04
C CYS A 160 -8.90 9.88 13.98
N VAL A 161 -9.60 9.64 12.87
CA VAL A 161 -10.93 10.23 12.63
C VAL A 161 -11.98 9.65 13.58
N ASP A 162 -11.93 8.33 13.80
CA ASP A 162 -12.86 7.54 14.60
C ASP A 162 -12.50 7.51 16.09
N THR A 163 -11.28 7.09 16.45
CA THR A 163 -10.88 6.87 17.86
C THR A 163 -10.25 8.08 18.53
N LYS A 164 -9.85 9.09 17.75
CA LYS A 164 -9.06 10.25 18.21
C LYS A 164 -7.68 9.89 18.79
N GLU A 165 -7.20 8.67 18.61
CA GLU A 165 -5.81 8.32 18.94
C GLU A 165 -4.82 9.18 18.14
N ASN A 166 -3.72 9.60 18.76
CA ASN A 166 -2.71 10.41 18.09
C ASN A 166 -1.72 9.52 17.32
N LEU A 167 -1.66 9.70 16.01
CA LEU A 167 -0.72 9.03 15.10
C LEU A 167 0.67 9.66 15.13
N GLY A 168 0.81 10.86 15.72
CA GLY A 168 2.04 11.65 15.73
C GLY A 168 2.15 12.58 14.52
N ASN A 169 3.35 13.10 14.30
CA ASN A 169 3.62 14.09 13.25
C ASN A 169 3.50 13.51 11.83
N PRO A 170 3.32 14.36 10.80
CA PRO A 170 3.34 13.92 9.41
C PRO A 170 4.63 13.19 9.03
N LEU A 171 4.54 12.19 8.15
CA LEU A 171 5.68 11.47 7.57
C LEU A 171 6.21 12.13 6.29
N THR A 172 5.72 13.32 5.93
CA THR A 172 5.98 14.02 4.67
C THR A 172 7.46 14.02 4.26
N SER A 173 8.37 14.29 5.21
CA SER A 173 9.82 14.34 4.94
C SER A 173 10.47 12.97 4.64
N SER A 174 9.74 11.89 4.86
CA SER A 174 10.18 10.51 4.61
C SER A 174 9.59 9.93 3.33
N ILE A 175 8.65 10.61 2.68
CA ILE A 175 8.01 10.14 1.44
C ILE A 175 8.61 10.88 0.24
N ASP A 176 9.25 10.15 -0.68
CA ASP A 176 9.71 10.74 -1.93
C ASP A 176 8.52 10.89 -2.89
N THR A 177 7.91 9.78 -3.32
CA THR A 177 6.78 9.83 -4.25
C THR A 177 5.53 9.15 -3.71
N PHE A 178 4.39 9.84 -3.82
CA PHE A 178 3.06 9.29 -3.58
C PHE A 178 2.28 9.17 -4.90
N VAL A 179 1.78 7.97 -5.20
CA VAL A 179 0.92 7.71 -6.35
C VAL A 179 -0.43 7.17 -5.87
N GLY A 180 -1.49 7.96 -6.05
CA GLY A 180 -2.86 7.56 -5.74
C GLY A 180 -3.62 7.06 -6.99
N ILE A 181 -4.05 5.80 -6.99
CA ILE A 181 -4.70 5.17 -8.14
C ILE A 181 -6.17 4.90 -7.81
N ALA A 182 -7.08 5.45 -8.61
CA ALA A 182 -8.52 5.24 -8.49
C ALA A 182 -9.06 5.46 -7.06
N GLY A 183 -8.48 6.39 -6.30
CA GLY A 183 -8.84 6.60 -4.89
C GLY A 183 -9.97 7.61 -4.71
N PRO A 184 -10.87 7.45 -3.71
CA PRO A 184 -11.81 8.50 -3.35
C PRO A 184 -11.18 9.52 -2.41
N ASN A 185 -10.87 10.72 -2.93
CA ASN A 185 -10.18 11.79 -2.20
C ASN A 185 -11.11 12.89 -1.69
N HIS A 186 -12.39 12.87 -2.04
CA HIS A 186 -13.36 13.89 -1.64
C HIS A 186 -14.53 13.30 -0.86
N GLY A 187 -14.99 14.02 0.16
CA GLY A 187 -16.09 13.60 1.03
C GLY A 187 -15.98 14.20 2.43
N VAL A 188 -17.09 14.19 3.18
CA VAL A 188 -17.16 14.81 4.51
C VAL A 188 -16.22 14.17 5.53
N MET A 189 -15.96 12.86 5.42
CA MET A 189 -15.03 12.14 6.29
C MET A 189 -13.55 12.35 5.92
N LEU A 190 -13.29 13.03 4.80
CA LEU A 190 -11.94 13.28 4.27
C LEU A 190 -11.50 14.73 4.46
N LYS A 191 -12.22 15.52 5.26
CA LYS A 191 -11.88 16.93 5.51
C LYS A 191 -10.49 17.11 6.09
N ASP A 192 -10.08 16.19 6.95
CA ASP A 192 -8.77 16.22 7.62
C ASP A 192 -7.63 16.06 6.60
N ILE A 193 -7.66 14.98 5.81
CA ILE A 193 -6.66 14.75 4.74
C ILE A 193 -6.73 15.78 3.61
N ASN A 194 -7.76 16.60 3.53
CA ASN A 194 -7.86 17.69 2.55
C ASN A 194 -7.63 19.08 3.17
N SER A 195 -7.26 19.15 4.46
CA SER A 195 -7.00 20.41 5.17
C SER A 195 -5.55 20.90 5.00
N VAL A 196 -4.65 20.00 4.62
CA VAL A 196 -3.23 20.27 4.36
C VAL A 196 -2.93 19.90 2.91
N ILE A 197 -2.19 20.74 2.21
CA ILE A 197 -1.83 20.57 0.81
C ILE A 197 -0.39 20.06 0.72
N GLY A 198 -0.14 19.06 -0.13
CA GLY A 198 1.21 18.64 -0.50
C GLY A 198 1.96 17.86 0.58
N TYR A 199 1.27 17.32 1.57
CA TYR A 199 1.92 16.60 2.68
C TYR A 199 2.18 15.13 2.33
N GLU A 200 1.58 14.62 1.25
CA GLU A 200 1.66 13.22 0.84
C GLU A 200 3.09 12.78 0.50
N GLY A 201 3.93 13.69 0.04
CA GLY A 201 5.34 13.45 -0.27
C GLY A 201 5.94 14.58 -1.10
N LYS A 202 7.20 14.42 -1.49
CA LYS A 202 7.90 15.39 -2.35
C LYS A 202 7.31 15.44 -3.76
N ASN A 203 6.91 14.29 -4.29
CA ASN A 203 6.23 14.13 -5.57
C ASN A 203 4.86 13.48 -5.35
N ILE A 204 3.83 13.96 -6.05
CA ILE A 204 2.44 13.57 -5.78
C ILE A 204 1.73 13.42 -7.12
N PHE A 205 1.27 12.21 -7.41
CA PHE A 205 0.60 11.89 -8.66
C PHE A 205 -0.71 11.18 -8.42
N THR A 206 -1.63 11.30 -9.37
CA THR A 206 -2.85 10.50 -9.38
C THR A 206 -3.10 9.84 -10.73
N ILE A 207 -3.71 8.66 -10.70
CA ILE A 207 -4.11 7.92 -11.89
C ILE A 207 -5.57 7.52 -11.72
N TYR A 208 -6.42 7.84 -12.69
CA TYR A 208 -7.85 7.51 -12.59
C TYR A 208 -8.50 7.39 -13.98
N SER A 209 -9.73 6.88 -14.01
CA SER A 209 -10.48 6.66 -15.25
C SER A 209 -11.86 7.29 -15.20
N LYS A 210 -12.30 7.83 -16.35
CA LYS A 210 -13.68 8.28 -16.56
C LYS A 210 -14.68 7.11 -16.53
N GLY A 211 -14.20 5.91 -16.84
CA GLY A 211 -14.98 4.67 -16.86
C GLY A 211 -14.98 3.90 -15.54
N ASP A 212 -14.38 4.44 -14.48
CA ASP A 212 -14.36 3.79 -13.17
C ASP A 212 -15.79 3.70 -12.59
N GLN A 213 -16.30 2.48 -12.51
CA GLN A 213 -17.64 2.15 -12.07
C GLN A 213 -17.80 2.09 -10.55
N LEU A 214 -16.70 2.07 -9.79
CA LEU A 214 -16.74 1.89 -8.32
C LEU A 214 -16.52 3.21 -7.59
N VAL A 215 -15.45 3.92 -7.90
CA VAL A 215 -15.15 5.22 -7.28
C VAL A 215 -15.82 6.36 -8.03
N GLY A 216 -16.06 6.18 -9.34
CA GLY A 216 -16.66 7.21 -10.18
C GLY A 216 -15.69 8.33 -10.51
N TYR A 217 -15.92 8.98 -11.65
CA TYR A 217 -15.03 10.03 -12.15
C TYR A 217 -15.25 11.40 -11.50
N ASN A 218 -16.51 11.83 -11.40
CA ASN A 218 -16.87 13.15 -10.93
C ASN A 218 -18.07 13.07 -9.97
N ILE A 219 -17.88 13.57 -8.76
CA ILE A 219 -18.92 13.65 -7.73
C ILE A 219 -19.04 15.11 -7.32
N CYS A 220 -20.25 15.68 -7.48
CA CYS A 220 -20.54 17.07 -7.11
C CYS A 220 -19.60 18.11 -7.75
N GLY A 221 -19.23 17.92 -9.02
CA GLY A 221 -18.38 18.83 -9.77
C GLY A 221 -16.88 18.71 -9.49
N LYS A 222 -16.47 17.75 -8.65
CA LYS A 222 -15.06 17.48 -8.32
C LYS A 222 -14.65 16.12 -8.87
N ILE A 223 -13.44 16.06 -9.45
CA ILE A 223 -12.88 14.79 -9.89
C ILE A 223 -12.50 13.99 -8.65
N THR A 224 -13.10 12.83 -8.48
CA THR A 224 -13.10 12.08 -7.22
C THR A 224 -11.69 11.72 -6.74
N SER A 225 -10.79 11.42 -7.66
CA SER A 225 -9.43 10.95 -7.37
C SER A 225 -8.37 12.03 -7.32
N GLN A 226 -8.67 13.27 -7.69
CA GLN A 226 -7.66 14.33 -7.63
C GLN A 226 -7.26 14.64 -6.18
N ILE A 227 -5.98 14.92 -5.99
CA ILE A 227 -5.41 15.43 -4.74
C ILE A 227 -5.05 16.89 -4.96
N THR A 228 -5.48 17.76 -4.04
CA THR A 228 -5.12 19.17 -4.12
C THR A 228 -3.61 19.33 -3.92
N GLY A 229 -2.94 20.01 -4.86
CA GLY A 229 -1.48 20.16 -4.85
C GLY A 229 -0.70 19.01 -5.49
N GLN A 230 -1.37 18.06 -6.16
CA GLN A 230 -0.67 17.05 -6.95
C GLN A 230 0.16 17.67 -8.09
N HIS A 231 1.29 17.05 -8.41
CA HIS A 231 2.24 17.49 -9.44
C HIS A 231 1.87 17.00 -10.85
N GLY A 232 1.06 15.95 -10.96
CA GLY A 232 0.59 15.45 -12.25
C GLY A 232 -0.50 14.38 -12.14
N GLU A 233 -1.13 14.07 -13.27
CA GLU A 233 -2.17 13.05 -13.34
C GLU A 233 -2.23 12.32 -14.68
N LYS A 234 -2.60 11.04 -14.64
CA LYS A 234 -2.97 10.26 -15.82
C LYS A 234 -4.47 9.93 -15.79
N VAL A 235 -5.16 10.34 -16.84
CA VAL A 235 -6.61 10.11 -16.98
C VAL A 235 -6.88 9.17 -18.15
N TYR A 236 -7.56 8.06 -17.87
CA TYR A 236 -8.07 7.14 -18.89
C TYR A 236 -9.55 7.39 -19.18
N ASN A 237 -10.02 7.07 -20.38
CA ASN A 237 -11.41 7.31 -20.77
C ASN A 237 -12.35 6.13 -20.46
N LYS A 238 -11.85 4.89 -20.54
CA LYS A 238 -12.71 3.69 -20.61
C LYS A 238 -12.28 2.54 -19.70
N LYS A 239 -11.20 2.69 -18.94
CA LYS A 239 -10.73 1.63 -18.04
C LYS A 239 -11.68 1.47 -16.88
N ASP A 240 -11.98 0.24 -16.50
CA ASP A 240 -12.67 -0.06 -15.26
C ASP A 240 -11.77 0.19 -14.03
N HIS A 241 -12.30 0.03 -12.82
CA HIS A 241 -11.56 0.23 -11.57
C HIS A 241 -10.24 -0.57 -11.50
N ASN A 242 -10.29 -1.86 -11.85
CA ASN A 242 -9.14 -2.78 -11.76
C ASN A 242 -8.15 -2.57 -12.93
N GLU A 243 -8.64 -2.36 -14.15
CA GLU A 243 -7.85 -2.01 -15.32
C GLU A 243 -7.09 -0.70 -15.08
N THR A 244 -7.69 0.26 -14.37
CA THR A 244 -7.03 1.52 -14.03
C THR A 244 -5.73 1.29 -13.26
N PHE A 245 -5.66 0.28 -12.39
CA PHE A 245 -4.41 -0.14 -11.75
C PHE A 245 -3.52 -0.93 -12.71
N ARG A 246 -4.00 -2.04 -13.28
CA ARG A 246 -3.16 -2.99 -14.02
C ARG A 246 -2.55 -2.40 -15.28
N ASP A 247 -3.33 -1.64 -16.03
CA ASP A 247 -2.89 -1.11 -17.32
C ASP A 247 -2.15 0.23 -17.17
N SER A 248 -2.01 0.73 -15.93
CA SER A 248 -1.22 1.93 -15.65
C SER A 248 0.14 1.63 -15.05
N LEU A 249 0.53 0.36 -14.88
CA LEU A 249 1.85 -0.04 -14.38
C LEU A 249 3.03 0.66 -15.10
N PRO A 250 3.04 0.84 -16.44
CA PRO A 250 4.10 1.61 -17.09
C PRO A 250 4.14 3.07 -16.63
N VAL A 251 2.97 3.69 -16.41
CA VAL A 251 2.86 5.08 -15.93
C VAL A 251 3.29 5.19 -14.47
N GLN A 252 2.89 4.23 -13.63
CA GLN A 252 3.32 4.14 -12.23
C GLN A 252 4.85 4.09 -12.14
N LEU A 253 5.50 3.26 -12.95
CA LEU A 253 6.96 3.14 -12.98
C LEU A 253 7.63 4.47 -13.35
N GLN A 254 7.12 5.20 -14.36
CA GLN A 254 7.66 6.51 -14.74
C GLN A 254 7.45 7.57 -13.66
N MET A 255 6.31 7.55 -12.98
CA MET A 255 6.05 8.45 -11.85
C MET A 255 7.01 8.20 -10.69
N ILE A 256 7.32 6.93 -10.39
CA ILE A 256 8.25 6.55 -9.32
C ILE A 256 9.71 6.88 -9.70
N LEU A 257 10.19 6.39 -10.85
CA LEU A 257 11.61 6.49 -11.18
C LEU A 257 12.05 7.86 -11.69
N HIS A 258 11.13 8.61 -12.31
CA HIS A 258 11.47 9.81 -13.06
C HIS A 258 10.60 11.01 -12.71
N HIS A 259 9.60 10.85 -11.85
CA HIS A 259 8.68 11.92 -11.43
C HIS A 259 7.97 12.61 -12.61
N ILE A 260 7.66 11.86 -13.67
CA ILE A 260 6.96 12.36 -14.87
C ILE A 260 5.66 11.61 -15.16
N VAL A 261 4.82 12.24 -15.98
CA VAL A 261 3.59 11.66 -16.52
C VAL A 261 3.76 11.38 -18.01
N ILE A 262 3.43 10.15 -18.43
CA ILE A 262 3.39 9.70 -19.84
C ILE A 262 1.99 9.27 -20.24
#